data_AF-A0A560F5L1-F1
#
_entry.id   AF-A0A560F5L1-F1
#
_cell.length_a   1.000
_cell.length_b   1.000
_cell.length_c   1.000
_cell.angle_alpha   90.00
_cell.angle_beta   90.00
_cell.angle_gamma   90.00
#
_symmetry.space_group_name_H-M   'P 1'
#
loop_
_entity.id
_entity.type
_entity.pdbx_description
1 polymer ?
#
loop_
_entity_poly.entity_id
_entity_poly.type
_entity_poly.pdbx_seq_one_letter_code
_entity_poly.pdbx_strand_id
1 'polypeptide(L)' 'MSTNQSAAYARVLQERIADLDPLIERWSSDSLILTDTAGDEAEEYLERLKVVRAEMAGRLGRPDLEVPTPGITNSMLAR' A
#
# COMPACT_ATOMS: atom_id res chain seq x y z
N MET A 1 23.98 -13.97 -5.40
CA MET A 1 23.58 -12.58 -5.67
C MET A 1 22.14 -12.23 -5.25
N SER A 2 21.28 -13.19 -4.89
CA SER A 2 19.85 -12.95 -4.60
C SER A 2 19.54 -12.34 -3.21
N THR A 3 20.33 -12.67 -2.17
CA THR A 3 20.06 -12.26 -0.77
C THR A 3 20.25 -10.77 -0.48
N ASN A 4 21.17 -10.10 -1.18
CA ASN A 4 21.39 -8.66 -1.00
C ASN A 4 20.26 -7.83 -1.61
N GLN A 5 19.63 -8.34 -2.68
CA GLN A 5 18.52 -7.67 -3.35
C GLN A 5 17.24 -7.78 -2.53
N SER A 6 16.97 -8.93 -1.91
CA SER A 6 15.82 -9.10 -1.02
C SER A 6 15.93 -8.24 0.25
N ALA A 7 17.13 -8.13 0.85
CA ALA A 7 17.37 -7.26 1.99
C ALA A 7 17.20 -5.77 1.68
N ALA A 8 17.72 -5.32 0.53
CA ALA A 8 17.54 -3.94 0.08
C ALA A 8 16.06 -3.62 -0.21
N TYR A 9 15.34 -4.54 -0.84
CA TYR A 9 13.90 -4.39 -1.12
C TYR A 9 13.08 -4.34 0.17
N ALA A 10 13.35 -5.22 1.13
CA ALA A 10 12.69 -5.21 2.43
C ALA A 10 12.91 -3.89 3.17
N ARG A 11 14.13 -3.34 3.13
CA ARG A 11 14.44 -2.03 3.72
C ARG A 11 13.62 -0.90 3.09
N VAL A 12 13.52 -0.87 1.75
CA VAL A 12 12.69 0.11 1.06
C VAL A 12 11.23 0.00 1.46
N LEU A 13 10.67 -1.21 1.57
CA LEU A 13 9.30 -1.41 2.04
C LEU A 13 9.10 -0.91 3.48
N GLN A 14 10.05 -1.16 4.38
CA GLN A 14 10.00 -0.67 5.76
C GLN A 14 10.01 0.87 5.81
N GLU A 15 10.89 1.51 5.04
CA GLU A 15 10.97 2.97 4.94
C GLU A 15 9.64 3.55 4.40
N ARG A 16 9.06 2.94 3.37
CA ARG A 16 7.76 3.37 2.82
C ARG A 16 6.60 3.19 3.79
N ILE A 17 6.55 2.09 4.54
CA ILE A 17 5.52 1.88 5.56
C ILE A 17 5.66 2.93 6.67
N ALA A 18 6.89 3.19 7.12
CA ALA A 18 7.17 4.18 8.15
C ALA A 18 6.76 5.61 7.72
N ASP A 19 6.87 5.94 6.44
CA ASP A 19 6.38 7.21 5.88
C ASP A 19 4.83 7.27 5.83
N LEU A 20 4.17 6.15 5.53
CA LEU A 20 2.71 6.08 5.35
C LEU A 20 1.94 6.05 6.67
N ASP A 21 2.46 5.37 7.69
CA ASP A 21 1.80 5.22 8.99
C ASP A 21 1.36 6.57 9.62
N PRO A 22 2.21 7.60 9.74
CA PRO A 22 1.79 8.88 10.32
C PRO A 22 0.80 9.65 9.43
N LEU A 23 0.84 9.44 8.10
CA LEU A 23 -0.13 10.04 7.17
C LEU A 23 -1.50 9.40 7.34
N ILE A 24 -1.56 8.07 7.39
CA ILE A 24 -2.82 7.34 7.61
C ILE A 24 -3.41 7.70 8.96
N GLU A 25 -2.60 7.74 10.03
CA GLU A 25 -3.06 8.10 11.37
C GLU A 25 -3.64 9.52 11.42
N ARG A 26 -2.94 10.48 10.81
CA ARG A 26 -3.38 11.88 10.76
C ARG A 26 -4.70 12.07 10.01
N TRP A 27 -4.89 11.36 8.90
CA TRP A 27 -6.09 11.47 8.06
C TRP A 27 -7.25 10.61 8.55
N SER A 28 -6.96 9.53 9.28
CA SER A 28 -7.98 8.70 9.95
C SER A 28 -8.50 9.33 11.23
N SER A 29 -7.73 10.25 11.84
CA SER A 29 -8.21 11.08 12.93
C SER A 29 -9.21 12.09 12.37
N ASP A 30 -10.39 12.24 13.00
CA ASP A 30 -11.53 13.11 12.65
C ASP A 30 -11.20 14.63 12.44
N SER A 31 -9.92 15.00 12.37
CA SER A 31 -9.44 16.37 12.19
C SER A 31 -9.72 16.96 10.80
N LEU A 32 -10.12 16.16 9.81
CA LEU A 32 -10.44 16.62 8.45
C LEU A 32 -11.94 16.50 8.20
N ILE A 33 -12.70 17.47 8.72
CA ILE A 33 -14.11 17.65 8.34
C ILE A 33 -14.13 18.30 6.94
N LEU A 34 -14.04 17.47 5.91
CA LEU A 34 -14.33 17.87 4.53
C LEU A 34 -15.81 17.56 4.27
N THR A 35 -16.64 18.58 4.20
CA THR A 35 -18.05 18.43 3.80
C THR A 35 -18.15 18.42 2.27
N ASP A 36 -19.01 17.54 1.72
CA ASP A 36 -19.31 17.35 0.28
C ASP A 36 -18.39 16.30 -0.42
N THR A 37 -18.48 16.19 -1.74
CA THR A 37 -17.83 15.19 -2.61
C THR A 37 -16.32 15.08 -2.38
N ALA A 38 -15.65 16.16 -1.97
CA ALA A 38 -14.24 16.16 -1.62
C ALA A 38 -13.91 15.34 -0.35
N GLY A 39 -14.87 15.20 0.57
CA GLY A 39 -14.77 14.33 1.73
C GLY A 39 -14.86 12.85 1.36
N ASP A 40 -15.85 12.49 0.54
CA ASP A 40 -16.03 11.11 0.05
C ASP A 40 -14.81 10.64 -0.77
N GLU A 41 -14.29 11.49 -1.65
CA GLU A 41 -13.07 11.19 -2.41
C GLU A 41 -11.86 11.02 -1.48
N ALA A 42 -11.70 11.89 -0.48
CA ALA A 42 -10.61 11.80 0.49
C ALA A 42 -10.67 10.51 1.31
N GLU A 43 -11.86 10.07 1.69
CA GLU A 43 -12.08 8.78 2.36
C GLU A 43 -11.71 7.60 1.45
N GLU A 44 -12.13 7.61 0.17
CA GLU A 44 -11.76 6.58 -0.80
C GLU A 44 -10.24 6.47 -0.97
N TYR A 45 -9.54 7.61 -1.09
CA TYR A 45 -8.08 7.62 -1.19
C TYR A 45 -7.40 7.11 0.08
N LEU A 46 -7.93 7.45 1.26
CA LEU A 46 -7.42 6.96 2.53
C LEU A 46 -7.57 5.43 2.65
N GLU A 47 -8.72 4.88 2.27
CA GLU A 47 -8.96 3.44 2.26
C GLU A 47 -8.03 2.71 1.27
N ARG A 48 -7.84 3.25 0.06
CA ARG A 48 -6.85 2.72 -0.89
C ARG A 48 -5.43 2.76 -0.33
N LEU A 49 -5.07 3.81 0.39
CA LEU A 49 -3.75 3.95 1.02
C LEU A 49 -3.52 2.90 2.10
N LYS A 50 -4.54 2.62 2.93
CA LYS A 50 -4.51 1.54 3.94
C LYS A 50 -4.28 0.18 3.29
N VAL A 51 -4.95 -0.11 2.16
CA VAL A 51 -4.74 -1.36 1.39
C VAL A 51 -3.31 -1.46 0.88
N VAL A 52 -2.77 -0.41 0.25
CA VAL A 52 -1.39 -0.42 -0.26
C VAL A 52 -0.37 -0.64 0.86
N ARG A 53 -0.56 0.02 2.01
CA ARG A 53 0.27 -0.17 3.20
C ARG A 53 0.20 -1.62 3.70
N ALA A 54 -0.99 -2.22 3.73
CA ALA A 54 -1.18 -3.61 4.13
C ALA A 54 -0.50 -4.60 3.15
N GLU A 55 -0.56 -4.35 1.84
CA GLU A 55 0.15 -5.14 0.83
C GLU A 55 1.67 -5.08 1.03
N MET A 56 2.22 -3.89 1.27
CA MET A 56 3.66 -3.71 1.55
C MET A 56 4.08 -4.50 2.80
N ALA A 57 3.29 -4.43 3.87
CA ALA A 57 3.54 -5.20 5.10
C ALA A 57 3.42 -6.72 4.86
N GLY A 58 2.47 -7.15 4.02
CA GLY A 58 2.33 -8.55 3.61
C GLY A 58 3.56 -9.07 2.86
N ARG A 59 4.16 -8.25 1.99
CA ARG A 59 5.41 -8.58 1.27
C ARG A 59 6.62 -8.69 2.21
N LEU A 60 6.65 -7.94 3.30
CA LEU A 60 7.68 -8.11 4.35
C LEU A 60 7.52 -9.43 5.11
N GLY A 61 6.28 -9.85 5.39
CA GLY A 61 5.98 -11.09 6.12
C GLY A 61 6.11 -12.37 5.27
N ARG A 62 6.16 -12.24 3.94
CA ARG A 62 6.30 -13.34 2.97
C ARG A 62 7.21 -12.93 1.81
N PRO A 63 8.53 -12.82 2.04
CA PRO A 63 9.48 -12.44 0.99
C PRO A 63 9.53 -13.45 -0.18
N ASP A 64 8.97 -14.65 0.01
CA ASP A 64 8.96 -15.76 -0.95
C ASP A 64 7.75 -15.73 -1.91
N LEU A 65 6.76 -14.85 -1.65
CA LEU A 65 5.66 -14.65 -2.59
C LEU A 65 6.17 -13.73 -3.72
N GLU A 66 6.38 -14.31 -4.90
CA GLU A 66 6.61 -13.56 -6.13
C GLU A 66 5.60 -12.41 -6.21
N VAL A 67 6.14 -11.19 -6.31
CA VAL A 67 5.34 -9.98 -6.53
C VAL A 67 4.47 -10.24 -7.75
N PRO A 68 3.13 -10.11 -7.67
CA PRO A 68 2.32 -10.12 -8.88
C PRO A 68 2.83 -8.99 -9.75
N THR A 69 3.43 -9.33 -10.89
CA THR A 69 3.91 -8.35 -11.86
C THR A 69 2.74 -7.43 -12.20
N PRO A 70 2.84 -6.11 -11.96
CA PRO A 70 1.78 -5.18 -12.33
C PRO A 70 1.63 -5.25 -13.85
N GLY A 71 0.53 -5.84 -14.34
CA GLY A 71 0.26 -5.98 -15.77
C GLY A 71 -0.31 -7.32 -16.24
N ILE A 72 -0.38 -8.38 -15.41
CA ILE A 72 -0.85 -9.71 -15.88
C ILE A 72 -2.31 -10.01 -15.51
N THR A 73 -2.94 -9.29 -14.57
CA THR A 73 -4.29 -9.64 -14.06
C THR A 73 -5.47 -9.16 -14.92
N ASN A 74 -5.26 -8.56 -16.10
CA ASN A 74 -6.34 -8.07 -16.96
C ASN A 74 -6.60 -8.89 -18.25
N SER A 75 -6.17 -10.16 -18.34
CA SER A 75 -6.39 -10.94 -19.58
C SER A 75 -7.00 -12.34 -19.43
N MET A 76 -7.46 -12.75 -18.24
CA MET A 76 -8.08 -14.08 -18.07
C MET A 76 -9.44 -14.08 -17.36
N LEU A 77 -10.27 -13.06 -17.59
CA LEU A 77 -11.70 -13.10 -17.21
C LEU A 77 -12.64 -12.67 -18.35
N ALA A 78 -12.16 -12.70 -19.60
CA ALA A 78 -12.99 -12.49 -20.78
C ALA A 78 -12.92 -13.71 -21.69
N ARG A 79 -13.57 -14.80 -21.28
CA ARG A 79 -14.12 -15.83 -22.18
C ARG A 79 -15.37 -16.42 -21.57
#